data_AF-A0A9E0C8C6-F1
#
_entry.id   AF-A0A9E0C8C6-F1
#
_cell.length_a   1.000
_cell.length_b   1.000
_cell.length_c   1.000
_cell.angle_alpha   90.00
_cell.angle_beta   90.00
_cell.angle_gamma   90.00
#
_symmetry.space_group_name_H-M   'P 1'
#
loop_
_entity.id
_entity.type
_entity.pdbx_description
1 polymer ?
#
loop_
_entity_poly.entity_id
_entity_poly.type
_entity_poly.pdbx_seq_one_letter_code
_entity_poly.pdbx_strand_id
1 'polypeptide(L)' 'MPVSAASASLEPPHLKALKEKHADISRQIDEARKSPSTTDFYLTQLKKQKLIIKEKIESMRESAA' A
#
# COMPACT_ATOMS: atom_id res chain seq x y z
N MET A 1 29.57 -26.78 -8.01
CA MET A 1 28.63 -25.67 -8.31
C MET A 1 27.73 -25.46 -7.10
N PRO A 2 27.84 -24.34 -6.38
CA PRO A 2 26.97 -24.07 -5.25
C PRO A 2 25.62 -23.58 -5.75
N VAL A 3 24.58 -24.28 -5.33
CA VAL A 3 23.18 -23.92 -5.55
C VAL A 3 22.89 -22.56 -4.92
N SER A 4 22.24 -21.70 -5.70
CA SER A 4 21.59 -20.48 -5.24
C SER A 4 20.70 -20.76 -4.03
N ALA A 5 21.20 -20.41 -2.84
CA ALA A 5 20.43 -20.48 -1.61
C ALA A 5 20.99 -19.46 -0.60
N ALA A 6 20.93 -18.17 -0.93
CA ALA A 6 21.16 -17.10 0.04
C ALA A 6 20.55 -15.78 -0.45
N SER A 7 19.22 -15.70 -0.39
CA SER A 7 18.54 -14.45 -0.06
C SER A 7 17.30 -14.87 0.68
N ALA A 8 17.49 -15.13 1.98
CA ALA A 8 16.40 -15.28 2.90
C ALA A 8 15.52 -14.04 2.76
N SER A 9 14.31 -14.26 2.26
CA SER A 9 13.24 -13.28 2.25
C SER A 9 12.88 -12.91 3.68
N LEU A 10 13.64 -12.00 4.28
CA LEU A 10 13.08 -11.09 5.27
C LEU A 10 12.46 -9.93 4.48
N GLU A 11 11.34 -10.18 3.80
CA GLU A 11 10.39 -9.07 3.66
C GLU A 11 9.83 -8.86 5.07
N PRO A 12 10.11 -7.71 5.73
CA PRO A 12 9.58 -7.47 7.05
C PRO A 12 8.04 -7.54 6.96
N PRO A 13 7.36 -8.29 7.86
CA PRO A 13 5.89 -8.43 7.84
C PRO A 13 5.17 -7.08 7.85
N HIS A 14 5.87 -6.05 8.34
CA HIS A 14 5.48 -4.64 8.34
C HIS A 14 5.24 -4.07 6.94
N LEU A 15 6.10 -4.35 5.94
CA LEU A 15 5.89 -3.86 4.57
C LEU A 15 4.76 -4.61 3.86
N LYS A 16 4.59 -5.90 4.16
CA LYS A 16 3.53 -6.73 3.59
C LYS A 16 2.14 -6.23 4.00
N ALA A 17 1.93 -5.99 5.28
CA ALA A 17 0.66 -5.45 5.79
C ALA A 17 0.33 -4.06 5.22
N LEU A 18 1.36 -3.22 5.00
CA LEU A 18 1.20 -1.87 4.48
C LEU A 18 0.86 -1.87 2.97
N LYS A 19 1.48 -2.75 2.19
CA LYS A 19 1.09 -3.01 0.78
C LYS A 19 -0.35 -3.54 0.68
N GLU A 20 -0.75 -4.42 1.60
CA GLU A 20 -2.11 -4.98 1.62
C GLU A 20 -3.16 -3.89 1.89
N LYS A 21 -2.92 -3.01 2.88
CA LYS A 21 -3.77 -1.83 3.13
C LYS A 21 -3.78 -0.85 1.96
N HIS A 22 -2.65 -0.64 1.30
CA HIS A 22 -2.60 0.19 0.09
C HIS A 22 -3.45 -0.39 -1.04
N ALA A 23 -3.37 -1.70 -1.28
CA ALA A 23 -4.17 -2.38 -2.28
C ALA A 23 -5.67 -2.27 -1.99
N ASP A 24 -6.06 -2.42 -0.72
CA ASP A 24 -7.46 -2.27 -0.28
C ASP A 24 -8.01 -0.86 -0.52
N ILE A 25 -7.28 0.18 -0.10
CA ILE A 25 -7.66 1.58 -0.36
C ILE A 25 -7.73 1.87 -1.86
N SER A 26 -6.78 1.35 -2.64
CA SER A 26 -6.79 1.56 -4.09
C SER A 26 -7.96 0.86 -4.78
N ARG A 27 -8.41 -0.28 -4.26
CA ARG A 27 -9.62 -0.97 -4.72
C ARG A 27 -10.88 -0.20 -4.34
N GLN A 28 -10.96 0.30 -3.10
CA GLN A 28 -12.06 1.17 -2.68
C GLN A 28 -12.17 2.46 -3.52
N ILE A 29 -11.03 3.02 -3.98
CA ILE A 29 -11.02 4.14 -4.94
C ILE A 29 -11.60 3.74 -6.30
N ASP A 30 -11.29 2.55 -6.81
CA ASP A 30 -11.82 2.08 -8.10
C ASP A 30 -13.33 1.84 -8.02
N GLU A 31 -13.80 1.21 -6.95
CA GLU A 31 -15.23 0.99 -6.69
C GLU A 31 -15.96 2.34 -6.48
N ALA A 32 -15.36 3.25 -5.73
CA ALA A 32 -15.86 4.61 -5.55
C ALA A 32 -15.94 5.38 -6.88
N ARG A 33 -14.93 5.27 -7.76
CA ARG A 33 -14.91 5.91 -9.08
C ARG A 33 -15.95 5.32 -10.04
N LYS A 34 -16.24 4.03 -9.94
CA LYS A 34 -17.23 3.33 -10.77
C LYS A 34 -18.66 3.72 -10.44
N SER A 35 -18.93 4.07 -9.18
CA SER A 35 -20.25 4.52 -8.76
C SER A 35 -20.35 6.06 -8.88
N PRO A 36 -21.15 6.60 -9.82
CA PRO A 36 -21.36 8.05 -9.94
C PRO A 36 -22.08 8.68 -8.73
N SER A 37 -22.69 7.86 -7.85
CA SER A 37 -23.25 8.31 -6.57
C SER A 37 -22.21 8.42 -5.46
N THR A 38 -20.95 8.01 -5.68
CA THR A 38 -19.92 8.16 -4.67
C THR A 38 -19.57 9.63 -4.52
N THR A 39 -19.78 10.14 -3.30
CA THR A 39 -19.54 11.55 -2.97
C THR A 39 -18.08 11.91 -3.21
N ASP A 40 -17.82 13.04 -3.88
CA ASP A 40 -16.47 13.57 -4.13
C ASP A 40 -15.64 13.67 -2.82
N PHE A 41 -16.33 13.89 -1.69
CA PHE A 41 -15.79 13.79 -0.34
C PHE A 41 -15.11 12.44 -0.04
N TYR A 42 -15.77 11.31 -0.35
CA TYR A 42 -15.24 9.97 -0.12
C TYR A 42 -14.01 9.70 -1.00
N LEU A 43 -14.06 10.14 -2.25
CA LEU A 43 -12.94 10.04 -3.19
C LEU A 43 -11.71 10.85 -2.72
N THR A 44 -11.96 12.02 -2.13
CA THR A 44 -10.93 12.87 -1.53
C THR A 44 -10.34 12.26 -0.25
N GLN A 45 -11.17 11.67 0.61
CA GLN A 45 -10.72 10.93 1.80
C GLN A 45 -9.84 9.73 1.41
N LEU A 46 -10.26 8.93 0.44
CA LEU A 46 -9.49 7.79 -0.05
C LEU A 46 -8.16 8.20 -0.69
N LYS A 47 -8.13 9.29 -1.47
CA LYS A 47 -6.87 9.86 -2.00
C LYS A 47 -5.92 10.27 -0.88
N LYS A 48 -6.44 10.92 0.19
CA LYS A 48 -5.65 11.24 1.39
C LYS A 48 -5.12 9.99 2.09
N GLN A 49 -5.98 8.99 2.30
CA GLN A 49 -5.59 7.70 2.88
C GLN A 49 -4.48 7.03 2.04
N LYS A 50 -4.61 7.05 0.71
CA LYS A 50 -3.60 6.53 -0.21
C LYS A 50 -2.27 7.28 -0.08
N LEU A 51 -2.30 8.61 0.05
CA LEU A 51 -1.10 9.42 0.26
C LEU A 51 -0.41 9.08 1.59
N ILE A 52 -1.17 9.02 2.69
CA ILE A 52 -0.65 8.69 4.03
C ILE A 52 -0.02 7.30 4.04
N ILE A 53 -0.67 6.30 3.44
CA ILE A 53 -0.13 4.94 3.35
C ILE A 53 1.14 4.93 2.50
N LYS A 54 1.16 5.67 1.39
CA LYS A 54 2.35 5.80 0.54
C LYS A 54 3.53 6.39 1.32
N GLU A 55 3.32 7.49 2.06
CA GLU A 55 4.37 8.08 2.90
C GLU A 55 4.79 7.14 4.03
N LYS A 56 3.85 6.40 4.61
CA LYS A 56 4.16 5.41 5.65
C LYS A 56 4.99 4.24 5.11
N ILE A 57 4.76 3.83 3.86
CA ILE A 57 5.59 2.84 3.15
C ILE A 57 6.97 3.41 2.89
N GLU A 58 7.06 4.66 2.40
CA GLU A 58 8.32 5.32 2.10
C GLU A 58 9.18 5.50 3.35
N SER A 59 8.59 6.03 4.42
CA SER A 59 9.23 6.17 5.74
C SER A 59 9.68 4.83 6.32
N MET A 60 8.86 3.77 6.26
CA MET A 60 9.27 2.44 6.72
C MET A 60 10.37 1.82 5.85
N ARG A 61 10.33 2.05 4.52
CA ARG A 61 11.37 1.57 3.61
C ARG A 61 12.70 2.26 3.87
N GLU A 62 12.66 3.55 4.16
CA GLU A 62 13.83 4.36 4.53
C GLU A 62 14.39 3.97 5.90
N SER A 63 13.52 3.60 6.85
CA SER A 63 13.92 3.12 8.19
C SER A 63 14.51 1.70 8.19
N ALA A 64 14.24 0.91 7.15
CA ALA A 64 14.72 -0.47 7.00
C ALA A 64 16.01 -0.57 6.15
N ALA A 65 16.48 0.55 5.59
CA ALA A 65 17.72 0.68 4.83
C ALA A 65 18.85 1.23 5.73
#